data_AF-K1U6K5-F1
#
_entry.id   AF-K1U6K5-F1
#
_cell.length_a   1.000
_cell.length_b   1.000
_cell.length_c   1.000
_cell.angle_alpha   90.00
_cell.angle_beta   90.00
_cell.angle_gamma   90.00
#
_symmetry.space_group_name_H-M   'P 1'
#
loop_
_entity.id
_entity.type
_entity.pdbx_description
1 polymer ?
#
loop_
_entity_poly.entity_id
_entity_poly.type
_entity_poly.pdbx_seq_one_letter_code
_entity_poly.pdbx_strand_id
1 'polypeptide(L)'
;MSMMNTGDILETIEMFTQDNLDVRTVTMGISLLDCIDPDPRKACEKIYNKITTRAARLVPAVEHISAEYGIPIINKRISVTPIAMLLGACPDADPVDFAKTLDAAGKKVGVNFVGGYTALVHKGFSAGDLRLIESIPRALAETDIVCSSVNIGATKAGLNMDAIKLMGEAVKKASELTADRQCIGAAKLVVFCNAPEDNPFMAGAFHGPGEPDCEIHVGVSGPGAVRAALARLPKDAPIDQVAELVKRTAFKITRVGQLVANLASRELGVPAGIIDLSLAPTPAVGDSVANILEEM
;
A
#
# COMPACT_ATOMS: atom_id res chain seq x y z
N MET A 1 1.09 -4.89 33.10
CA MET A 1 0.40 -3.87 32.29
C MET A 1 -0.96 -4.43 31.91
N SER A 2 -1.95 -4.20 32.76
CA SER A 2 -3.37 -4.56 32.60
C SER A 2 -4.12 -3.23 32.53
N MET A 3 -5.20 -3.02 31.81
CA MET A 3 -6.12 -3.84 31.04
C MET A 3 -6.84 -2.82 30.14
N MET A 4 -7.16 -3.14 28.89
CA MET A 4 -8.24 -2.40 28.21
C MET A 4 -9.49 -2.59 29.07
N ASN A 5 -10.09 -1.51 29.56
CA ASN A 5 -11.31 -1.61 30.37
C ASN A 5 -12.43 -2.14 29.47
N THR A 6 -13.40 -2.87 30.02
CA THR A 6 -14.56 -3.40 29.27
C THR A 6 -15.25 -2.31 28.46
N GLY A 7 -15.28 -1.06 28.98
CA GLY A 7 -15.78 0.10 28.25
C GLY A 7 -15.01 0.42 26.96
N ASP A 8 -13.67 0.37 26.99
CA ASP A 8 -12.84 0.62 25.80
C ASP A 8 -13.02 -0.49 24.75
N ILE A 9 -13.24 -1.72 25.19
CA ILE A 9 -13.50 -2.87 24.31
C ILE A 9 -14.87 -2.71 23.63
N LEU A 10 -15.91 -2.39 24.40
CA LEU A 10 -17.26 -2.17 23.87
C LEU A 10 -17.31 -1.00 22.88
N GLU A 11 -16.66 0.11 23.22
CA GLU A 11 -16.58 1.27 22.32
C GLU A 11 -15.81 0.93 21.03
N THR A 12 -14.74 0.14 21.11
CA THR A 12 -14.02 -0.33 19.92
C THR A 12 -14.91 -1.22 19.04
N ILE A 13 -15.74 -2.08 19.64
CA ILE A 13 -16.72 -2.91 18.91
C ILE A 13 -17.82 -2.04 18.28
N GLU A 14 -18.31 -1.02 18.98
CA GLU A 14 -19.25 -0.03 18.43
C GLU A 14 -18.65 0.69 17.21
N MET A 15 -17.38 1.07 17.26
CA MET A 15 -16.70 1.71 16.12
C MET A 15 -16.71 0.81 14.87
N PHE A 16 -16.56 -0.51 15.02
CA PHE A 16 -16.63 -1.47 13.90
C PHE A 16 -18.05 -1.66 13.35
N THR A 17 -19.03 -1.76 14.24
CA THR A 17 -20.38 -2.16 13.87
C THR A 17 -21.27 -0.98 13.46
N GLN A 18 -21.00 0.22 13.98
CA GLN A 18 -21.83 1.41 13.79
C GLN A 18 -21.11 2.57 13.11
N ASP A 19 -19.79 2.71 13.29
CA ASP A 19 -19.05 3.89 12.84
C ASP A 19 -18.12 3.63 11.63
N ASN A 20 -18.37 2.54 10.88
CA ASN A 20 -17.64 2.17 9.66
C ASN A 20 -16.10 2.07 9.85
N LEU A 21 -15.64 1.63 11.02
CA LEU A 21 -14.23 1.30 11.21
C LEU A 21 -13.90 0.01 10.45
N ASP A 22 -12.86 0.03 9.62
CA ASP A 22 -12.39 -1.17 8.92
C ASP A 22 -10.86 -1.23 8.84
N VAL A 23 -10.34 -2.45 8.74
CA VAL A 23 -8.95 -2.65 8.36
C VAL A 23 -8.89 -2.60 6.84
N ARG A 24 -8.41 -1.46 6.34
CA ARG A 24 -8.37 -1.18 4.92
C ARG A 24 -7.51 -2.17 4.16
N THR A 25 -6.37 -2.55 4.74
CA THR A 25 -5.43 -3.44 4.08
C THR A 25 -4.52 -4.18 5.06
N VAL A 26 -4.16 -5.41 4.68
CA VAL A 26 -2.95 -6.08 5.14
C VAL A 26 -2.02 -6.24 3.95
N THR A 27 -0.83 -5.65 4.02
CA THR A 27 0.17 -5.69 2.95
C THR A 27 1.38 -6.50 3.40
N MET A 28 1.74 -7.53 2.65
CA MET A 28 3.00 -8.25 2.84
C MET A 28 4.11 -7.60 2.00
N GLY A 29 5.14 -7.09 2.67
CA GLY A 29 6.37 -6.65 2.03
C GLY A 29 7.29 -7.84 1.78
N ILE A 30 7.86 -7.95 0.58
CA ILE A 30 8.77 -9.04 0.19
C ILE A 30 9.99 -8.47 -0.52
N SER A 31 11.18 -8.73 0.03
CA SER A 31 12.44 -8.41 -0.63
C SER A 31 12.67 -9.33 -1.83
N LEU A 32 13.11 -8.75 -2.95
CA LEU A 32 13.47 -9.49 -4.17
C LEU A 32 14.97 -9.37 -4.49
N LEU A 33 15.79 -8.87 -3.57
CA LEU A 33 17.23 -8.67 -3.83
C LEU A 33 17.98 -9.99 -4.09
N ASP A 34 17.55 -11.09 -3.47
CA ASP A 34 18.06 -12.44 -3.73
C ASP A 34 17.50 -13.08 -5.03
N CYS A 35 16.50 -12.44 -5.65
CA CYS A 35 15.96 -12.84 -6.94
C CYS A 35 16.76 -12.27 -8.13
N ILE A 36 17.76 -11.42 -7.88
CA ILE A 36 18.60 -10.84 -8.93
C ILE A 36 19.30 -11.95 -9.73
N ASP A 37 19.25 -11.83 -11.05
CA ASP A 37 19.92 -12.72 -11.99
C ASP A 37 20.19 -11.95 -13.30
N PRO A 38 21.36 -12.08 -13.94
CA PRO A 38 21.58 -11.46 -15.25
C PRO A 38 20.67 -12.04 -16.34
N ASP A 39 20.18 -13.28 -16.19
CA ASP A 39 19.20 -13.87 -17.09
C ASP A 39 17.77 -13.44 -16.67
N PRO A 40 17.06 -12.67 -17.51
CA PRO A 40 15.74 -12.16 -17.16
C PRO A 40 14.71 -13.26 -16.88
N ARG A 41 14.84 -14.43 -17.53
CA ARG A 41 13.91 -15.55 -17.31
C ARG A 41 14.10 -16.15 -15.93
N LYS A 42 15.35 -16.32 -15.50
CA LYS A 42 15.68 -16.82 -14.16
C LYS A 42 15.29 -15.83 -13.07
N ALA A 43 15.52 -14.53 -13.31
CA ALA A 43 15.07 -13.49 -12.38
C ALA A 43 13.54 -13.55 -12.19
N CYS A 44 12.78 -13.61 -13.29
CA CYS A 44 11.32 -13.73 -13.23
C CYS A 44 10.86 -15.01 -12.53
N GLU A 45 11.50 -16.16 -12.81
CA GLU A 45 11.20 -17.42 -12.14
C GLU A 45 11.45 -17.34 -10.62
N LYS A 46 12.59 -16.77 -10.20
CA LYS A 46 12.91 -16.55 -8.77
C LYS A 46 11.87 -15.64 -8.10
N ILE A 47 11.51 -14.53 -8.73
CA ILE A 47 10.49 -13.60 -8.24
C ILE A 47 9.16 -14.31 -8.04
N TYR A 48 8.68 -15.00 -9.08
CA TYR A 48 7.43 -15.75 -9.04
C TYR A 48 7.43 -16.74 -7.87
N ASN A 49 8.43 -17.61 -7.83
CA ASN A 49 8.56 -18.65 -6.82
C ASN A 49 8.63 -18.05 -5.41
N LYS A 50 9.41 -17.00 -5.20
CA LYS A 50 9.56 -16.35 -3.89
C LYS A 50 8.24 -15.75 -3.41
N ILE A 51 7.56 -14.97 -4.25
CA ILE A 51 6.27 -14.35 -3.92
C ILE A 51 5.23 -15.43 -3.60
N THR A 52 5.07 -16.43 -4.49
CA THR A 52 4.05 -17.48 -4.30
C THR A 52 4.34 -18.37 -3.10
N THR A 53 5.61 -18.51 -2.69
CA THR A 53 5.99 -19.29 -1.51
C THR A 53 5.78 -18.50 -0.23
N ARG A 54 6.31 -17.26 -0.16
CA ARG A 54 6.22 -16.41 1.04
C ARG A 54 4.78 -16.00 1.35
N ALA A 55 4.01 -15.65 0.33
CA ALA A 55 2.63 -15.19 0.49
C ALA A 55 1.58 -16.31 0.37
N ALA A 56 1.97 -17.58 0.24
CA ALA A 56 1.05 -18.71 0.03
C ALA A 56 -0.13 -18.76 1.01
N ARG A 57 0.13 -18.39 2.28
CA ARG A 57 -0.87 -18.40 3.35
C ARG A 57 -1.44 -17.02 3.69
N LEU A 58 -1.03 -15.95 2.99
CA LEU A 58 -1.43 -14.58 3.31
C LEU A 58 -2.95 -14.40 3.31
N VAL A 59 -3.60 -14.69 2.19
CA VAL A 59 -5.06 -14.53 2.06
C VAL A 59 -5.82 -15.39 3.07
N PRO A 60 -5.61 -16.72 3.17
CA PRO A 60 -6.38 -17.53 4.12
C PRO A 60 -6.12 -17.15 5.58
N ALA A 61 -4.89 -16.76 5.96
CA ALA A 61 -4.61 -16.29 7.32
C ALA A 61 -5.37 -15.01 7.64
N VAL A 62 -5.38 -14.04 6.72
CA VAL A 62 -6.07 -12.76 6.92
C VAL A 62 -7.60 -12.94 6.94
N GLU A 63 -8.16 -13.80 6.07
CA GLU A 63 -9.60 -14.11 6.14
C GLU A 63 -9.98 -14.83 7.44
N HIS A 64 -9.12 -15.72 7.93
CA HIS A 64 -9.32 -16.38 9.23
C HIS A 64 -9.36 -15.36 10.37
N ILE A 65 -8.40 -14.44 10.42
CA ILE A 65 -8.36 -13.35 11.42
C ILE A 65 -9.63 -12.48 11.32
N SER A 66 -10.04 -12.14 10.09
CA SER A 66 -11.25 -11.34 9.88
C SER A 66 -12.49 -12.03 10.43
N ALA A 67 -12.65 -13.33 10.18
CA ALA A 67 -13.78 -14.12 10.65
C ALA A 67 -13.77 -14.37 12.17
N GLU A 68 -12.60 -14.69 12.75
CA GLU A 68 -12.45 -15.00 14.18
C GLU A 68 -12.70 -13.77 15.05
N TYR A 69 -12.18 -12.61 14.64
CA TYR A 69 -12.25 -11.38 15.44
C TYR A 69 -13.41 -10.47 15.03
N GLY A 70 -14.16 -10.80 13.98
CA GLY A 70 -15.25 -9.97 13.46
C GLY A 70 -14.78 -8.61 12.91
N ILE A 71 -13.50 -8.48 12.56
CA ILE A 71 -12.89 -7.25 12.05
C ILE A 71 -12.84 -7.34 10.52
N PRO A 72 -13.56 -6.50 9.77
CA PRO A 72 -13.52 -6.55 8.32
C PRO A 72 -12.14 -6.13 7.80
N ILE A 73 -11.52 -7.00 7.00
CA ILE A 73 -10.24 -6.73 6.32
C ILE A 73 -10.46 -6.66 4.81
N ILE A 74 -10.50 -5.42 4.29
CA ILE A 74 -11.00 -5.16 2.93
C ILE A 74 -10.02 -5.63 1.85
N ASN A 75 -8.73 -5.37 2.03
CA ASN A 75 -7.72 -5.70 1.02
C ASN A 75 -6.59 -6.55 1.60
N LYS A 76 -6.07 -7.44 0.75
CA LYS A 76 -4.85 -8.21 0.95
C LYS A 76 -3.92 -7.87 -0.20
N ARG A 77 -2.69 -7.43 0.08
CA ARG A 77 -1.80 -6.83 -0.90
C ARG A 77 -0.36 -7.30 -0.72
N ILE A 78 0.44 -7.11 -1.76
CA ILE A 78 1.88 -7.35 -1.72
C ILE A 78 2.61 -6.08 -2.17
N SER A 79 3.68 -5.73 -1.47
CA SER A 79 4.68 -4.78 -1.97
C SER A 79 6.02 -5.50 -2.14
N VAL A 80 6.76 -5.15 -3.19
CA VAL A 80 8.07 -5.75 -3.47
C VAL A 80 9.15 -4.71 -3.65
N THR A 81 10.42 -5.15 -3.60
CA THR A 81 11.58 -4.30 -3.90
C THR A 81 11.37 -3.57 -5.22
N PRO A 82 11.72 -2.26 -5.32
CA PRO A 82 11.65 -1.51 -6.56
C PRO A 82 12.27 -2.27 -7.72
N ILE A 83 11.43 -2.67 -8.69
CA ILE A 83 11.85 -3.51 -9.83
C ILE A 83 12.99 -2.86 -10.64
N ALA A 84 13.12 -1.52 -10.61
CA ALA A 84 14.22 -0.83 -11.28
C ALA A 84 15.60 -1.27 -10.75
N MET A 85 15.70 -1.66 -9.48
CA MET A 85 16.94 -2.18 -8.88
C MET A 85 17.31 -3.55 -9.47
N LEU A 86 16.32 -4.42 -9.72
CA LEU A 86 16.55 -5.73 -10.33
C LEU A 86 16.90 -5.58 -11.82
N LEU A 87 16.18 -4.70 -12.54
CA LEU A 87 16.45 -4.41 -13.95
C LEU A 87 17.86 -3.87 -14.20
N GLY A 88 18.46 -3.20 -13.22
CA GLY A 88 19.86 -2.76 -13.29
C GLY A 88 20.87 -3.89 -13.49
N ALA A 89 20.51 -5.13 -13.11
CA ALA A 89 21.30 -6.33 -13.35
C ALA A 89 20.92 -7.08 -14.64
N CYS A 90 19.85 -6.67 -15.34
CA CYS A 90 19.30 -7.35 -16.52
C CYS A 90 19.23 -6.40 -17.73
N PRO A 91 20.35 -6.09 -18.41
CA PRO A 91 20.38 -5.13 -19.51
C PRO A 91 19.47 -5.53 -20.69
N ASP A 92 19.32 -6.83 -20.95
CA ASP A 92 18.57 -7.36 -22.10
C ASP A 92 17.09 -7.69 -21.80
N ALA A 93 16.62 -7.44 -20.57
CA ALA A 93 15.22 -7.71 -20.19
C ALA A 93 14.21 -6.79 -20.92
N ASP A 94 13.00 -7.27 -21.18
CA ASP A 94 11.85 -6.37 -21.27
C ASP A 94 11.31 -6.14 -19.84
N PRO A 95 11.31 -4.90 -19.31
CA PRO A 95 10.72 -4.61 -18.00
C PRO A 95 9.27 -5.10 -17.84
N VAL A 96 8.50 -5.17 -18.93
CA VAL A 96 7.11 -5.65 -18.91
C VAL A 96 7.02 -7.13 -18.48
N ASP A 97 8.05 -7.94 -18.71
CA ASP A 97 8.07 -9.33 -18.26
C ASP A 97 8.10 -9.43 -16.73
N PHE A 98 8.78 -8.48 -16.06
CA PHE A 98 8.76 -8.39 -14.60
C PHE A 98 7.37 -7.98 -14.11
N ALA A 99 6.70 -7.02 -14.76
CA ALA A 99 5.32 -6.67 -14.43
C ALA A 99 4.37 -7.87 -14.56
N LYS A 100 4.44 -8.60 -15.68
CA LYS A 100 3.64 -9.81 -15.91
C LYS A 100 3.91 -10.90 -14.87
N THR A 101 5.17 -11.03 -14.45
CA THR A 101 5.57 -11.97 -13.39
C THR A 101 4.94 -11.59 -12.05
N LEU A 102 4.98 -10.31 -11.66
CA LEU A 102 4.31 -9.82 -10.45
C LEU A 102 2.79 -10.03 -10.50
N ASP A 103 2.18 -9.73 -11.64
CA ASP A 103 0.74 -9.91 -11.87
C ASP A 103 0.34 -11.40 -11.73
N ALA A 104 1.08 -12.29 -12.38
CA ALA A 104 0.86 -13.73 -12.30
C ALA A 104 1.05 -14.28 -10.88
N ALA A 105 2.09 -13.83 -10.16
CA ALA A 105 2.35 -14.25 -8.79
C ALA A 105 1.25 -13.74 -7.83
N GLY A 106 0.86 -12.47 -7.95
CA GLY A 106 -0.21 -11.89 -7.15
C GLY A 106 -1.56 -12.57 -7.37
N LYS A 107 -1.92 -12.84 -8.63
CA LYS A 107 -3.13 -13.60 -9.00
C LYS A 107 -3.10 -15.03 -8.45
N LYS A 108 -1.93 -15.69 -8.49
CA LYS A 108 -1.76 -17.03 -7.94
C LYS A 108 -1.98 -17.07 -6.42
N VAL A 109 -1.52 -16.05 -5.71
CA VAL A 109 -1.73 -15.89 -4.26
C VAL A 109 -3.16 -15.48 -3.93
N GLY A 110 -3.82 -14.74 -4.83
CA GLY A 110 -5.17 -14.21 -4.65
C GLY A 110 -5.23 -12.84 -3.98
N VAL A 111 -4.18 -12.02 -4.10
CA VAL A 111 -4.16 -10.65 -3.58
C VAL A 111 -4.82 -9.65 -4.52
N ASN A 112 -5.29 -8.53 -3.97
CA ASN A 112 -5.97 -7.49 -4.75
C ASN A 112 -5.02 -6.70 -5.64
N PHE A 113 -3.82 -6.37 -5.13
CA PHE A 113 -2.82 -5.56 -5.83
C PHE A 113 -1.39 -5.95 -5.42
N VAL A 114 -0.47 -5.78 -6.38
CA VAL A 114 0.99 -5.91 -6.17
C VAL A 114 1.67 -4.60 -6.54
N GLY A 115 2.36 -4.00 -5.59
CA GLY A 115 3.14 -2.77 -5.76
C GLY A 115 4.63 -3.09 -5.74
N GLY A 116 5.44 -2.17 -6.25
CA GLY A 116 6.89 -2.33 -6.34
C GLY A 116 7.41 -2.27 -7.77
N TYR A 117 6.53 -2.11 -8.78
CA TYR A 117 6.95 -1.72 -10.13
C TYR A 117 7.40 -0.25 -10.12
N THR A 118 8.54 -0.01 -9.47
CA THR A 118 8.92 1.28 -8.91
C THR A 118 10.34 1.67 -9.28
N ALA A 119 10.56 2.97 -9.47
CA ALA A 119 11.88 3.59 -9.61
C ALA A 119 12.05 4.77 -8.63
N LEU A 120 13.27 4.95 -8.11
CA LEU A 120 13.60 6.00 -7.14
C LEU A 120 14.68 6.93 -7.72
N VAL A 121 14.23 7.94 -8.49
CA VAL A 121 15.09 8.72 -9.40
C VAL A 121 15.32 10.17 -8.97
N HIS A 122 14.96 10.53 -7.75
CA HIS A 122 15.08 11.88 -7.18
C HIS A 122 16.49 12.50 -7.24
N LYS A 123 17.55 11.70 -7.44
CA LYS A 123 18.95 12.17 -7.61
C LYS A 123 19.54 11.92 -9.02
N GLY A 124 18.74 11.46 -9.96
CA GLY A 124 19.19 11.04 -11.29
C GLY A 124 18.77 9.60 -11.60
N PHE A 125 19.11 9.15 -12.81
CA PHE A 125 18.78 7.82 -13.30
C PHE A 125 19.98 6.86 -13.19
N SER A 126 19.68 5.61 -12.86
CA SER A 126 20.58 4.46 -12.91
C SER A 126 20.14 3.46 -14.01
N ALA A 127 20.88 2.36 -14.14
CA ALA A 127 20.80 1.41 -15.27
C ALA A 127 19.41 0.79 -15.52
N GLY A 128 18.56 0.66 -14.49
CA GLY A 128 17.21 0.12 -14.64
C GLY A 128 16.09 1.17 -14.65
N ASP A 129 16.37 2.41 -14.24
CA ASP A 129 15.33 3.39 -13.92
C ASP A 129 14.60 3.90 -15.15
N LEU A 130 15.34 4.35 -16.18
CA LEU A 130 14.75 4.90 -17.39
C LEU A 130 13.91 3.84 -18.12
N ARG A 131 14.45 2.62 -18.24
CA ARG A 131 13.76 1.47 -18.85
C ARG A 131 12.47 1.13 -18.10
N LEU A 132 12.50 1.16 -16.76
CA LEU A 132 11.28 0.95 -15.98
C LEU A 132 10.27 2.06 -16.27
N ILE A 133 10.65 3.33 -16.17
CA ILE A 133 9.75 4.47 -16.40
C ILE A 133 9.10 4.41 -17.79
N GLU A 134 9.88 4.20 -18.84
CA GLU A 134 9.39 4.14 -20.23
C GLU A 134 8.43 2.97 -20.47
N SER A 135 8.60 1.88 -19.72
CA SER A 135 7.76 0.69 -19.81
C SER A 135 6.44 0.78 -19.03
N ILE A 136 6.32 1.72 -18.06
CA ILE A 136 5.13 1.86 -17.19
C ILE A 136 3.82 1.81 -17.98
N PRO A 137 3.63 2.59 -19.06
CA PRO A 137 2.36 2.59 -19.80
C PRO A 137 1.98 1.21 -20.36
N ARG A 138 2.96 0.46 -20.88
CA ARG A 138 2.76 -0.89 -21.40
C ARG A 138 2.51 -1.87 -20.27
N ALA A 139 3.34 -1.83 -19.23
CA ALA A 139 3.22 -2.69 -18.06
C ALA A 139 1.82 -2.59 -17.42
N LEU A 140 1.31 -1.38 -17.21
CA LEU A 140 -0.01 -1.16 -16.60
C LEU A 140 -1.19 -1.50 -17.52
N ALA A 141 -0.99 -1.47 -18.84
CA ALA A 141 -1.98 -1.90 -19.82
C ALA A 141 -2.02 -3.44 -19.99
N GLU A 142 -0.87 -4.10 -19.89
CA GLU A 142 -0.70 -5.55 -20.09
C GLU A 142 -0.82 -6.37 -18.78
N THR A 143 -1.11 -5.72 -17.66
CA THR A 143 -1.33 -6.35 -16.34
C THR A 143 -2.60 -5.83 -15.68
N ASP A 144 -3.16 -6.61 -14.76
CA ASP A 144 -4.42 -6.27 -14.11
C ASP A 144 -4.17 -5.63 -12.74
N ILE A 145 -3.40 -6.29 -11.89
CA ILE A 145 -3.29 -5.97 -10.45
C ILE A 145 -1.95 -5.35 -10.06
N VAL A 146 -1.05 -5.10 -11.01
CA VAL A 146 0.22 -4.43 -10.74
C VAL A 146 0.03 -2.92 -10.66
N CYS A 147 0.57 -2.33 -9.60
CA CYS A 147 0.67 -0.90 -9.40
C CYS A 147 2.12 -0.44 -9.54
N SER A 148 2.30 0.79 -10.03
CA SER A 148 3.59 1.40 -10.28
C SER A 148 3.74 2.71 -9.52
N SER A 149 4.96 3.02 -9.11
CA SER A 149 5.28 4.31 -8.52
C SER A 149 6.65 4.84 -8.91
N VAL A 150 6.82 6.15 -8.93
CA VAL A 150 8.13 6.76 -9.23
C VAL A 150 8.39 7.93 -8.30
N ASN A 151 9.48 7.87 -7.53
CA ASN A 151 9.92 9.00 -6.71
C ASN A 151 10.85 9.92 -7.52
N ILE A 152 10.34 11.09 -7.88
CA ILE A 152 10.98 12.05 -8.79
C ILE A 152 11.69 13.19 -8.06
N GLY A 153 11.53 13.32 -6.75
CA GLY A 153 12.10 14.42 -5.99
C GLY A 153 12.23 14.10 -4.50
N ALA A 154 13.11 14.84 -3.83
CA ALA A 154 13.22 14.83 -2.38
C ALA A 154 13.74 16.17 -1.88
N THR A 155 13.32 16.60 -0.69
CA THR A 155 13.75 17.86 -0.06
C THR A 155 15.27 18.00 -0.03
N LYS A 156 15.99 16.88 0.21
CA LYS A 156 17.46 16.85 0.28
C LYS A 156 18.14 16.87 -1.10
N ALA A 157 17.44 16.46 -2.16
CA ALA A 157 18.01 16.29 -3.51
C ALA A 157 17.50 17.32 -4.53
N GLY A 158 16.43 18.04 -4.21
CA GLY A 158 15.67 18.83 -5.17
C GLY A 158 14.73 17.96 -5.99
N LEU A 159 14.41 18.43 -7.19
CA LEU A 159 13.51 17.78 -8.13
C LEU A 159 14.29 17.32 -9.36
N ASN A 160 14.12 16.06 -9.76
CA ASN A 160 14.60 15.58 -11.05
C ASN A 160 13.61 16.01 -12.15
N MET A 161 13.91 17.12 -12.82
CA MET A 161 13.05 17.70 -13.86
C MET A 161 12.90 16.81 -15.10
N ASP A 162 13.92 16.01 -15.42
CA ASP A 162 13.83 15.04 -16.52
C ASP A 162 12.83 13.94 -16.19
N ALA A 163 12.88 13.43 -14.96
CA ALA A 163 11.91 12.43 -14.50
C ALA A 163 10.49 12.99 -14.42
N ILE A 164 10.32 14.26 -14.01
CA ILE A 164 9.02 14.95 -14.03
C ILE A 164 8.43 14.95 -15.44
N LYS A 165 9.22 15.33 -16.44
CA LYS A 165 8.77 15.35 -17.84
C LYS A 165 8.34 13.95 -18.30
N LEU A 166 9.19 12.94 -18.09
CA LEU A 166 8.90 11.57 -18.47
C LEU A 166 7.64 11.02 -17.78
N MET A 167 7.44 11.33 -16.50
CA MET A 167 6.24 10.90 -15.79
C MET A 167 4.97 11.60 -16.29
N GLY A 168 5.03 12.86 -16.69
CA GLY A 168 3.90 13.54 -17.35
C GLY A 168 3.47 12.83 -18.63
N GLU A 169 4.44 12.43 -19.46
CA GLU A 169 4.20 11.65 -20.68
C GLU A 169 3.68 10.23 -20.36
N ALA A 170 4.25 9.58 -19.36
CA ALA A 170 3.86 8.22 -18.94
C ALA A 170 2.41 8.18 -18.42
N VAL A 171 1.98 9.15 -17.60
CA VAL A 171 0.60 9.23 -17.09
C VAL A 171 -0.40 9.34 -18.25
N LYS A 172 -0.14 10.24 -19.21
CA LYS A 172 -1.00 10.39 -20.38
C LYS A 172 -1.05 9.11 -21.20
N LYS A 173 0.10 8.53 -21.53
CA LYS A 173 0.19 7.32 -22.35
C LYS A 173 -0.45 6.11 -21.68
N ALA A 174 -0.28 5.94 -20.36
CA ALA A 174 -0.93 4.88 -19.60
C ALA A 174 -2.46 5.01 -19.63
N SER A 175 -2.97 6.25 -19.58
CA SER A 175 -4.40 6.53 -19.70
C SER A 175 -4.92 6.17 -21.10
N GLU A 176 -4.22 6.61 -22.15
CA GLU A 176 -4.60 6.34 -23.55
C GLU A 176 -4.58 4.85 -23.88
N LEU A 177 -3.56 4.12 -23.46
CA LEU A 177 -3.43 2.66 -23.67
C LEU A 177 -4.48 1.84 -22.91
N THR A 178 -5.18 2.44 -21.95
CA THR A 178 -6.22 1.78 -21.15
C THR A 178 -7.57 2.49 -21.25
N ALA A 179 -7.77 3.31 -22.29
CA ALA A 179 -8.98 4.10 -22.48
C ALA A 179 -10.25 3.24 -22.60
N ASP A 180 -10.13 2.04 -23.17
CA ASP A 180 -11.19 1.02 -23.26
C ASP A 180 -11.62 0.46 -21.89
N ARG A 181 -10.79 0.65 -20.86
CA ARG A 181 -11.00 0.22 -19.47
C ARG A 181 -11.03 1.40 -18.51
N GLN A 182 -11.68 2.49 -18.93
CA GLN A 182 -11.84 3.71 -18.11
C GLN A 182 -10.50 4.33 -17.65
N CYS A 183 -9.47 4.26 -18.51
CA CYS A 183 -8.13 4.79 -18.23
C CYS A 183 -7.50 4.20 -16.95
N ILE A 184 -7.81 2.94 -16.62
CA ILE A 184 -7.40 2.29 -15.36
C ILE A 184 -5.88 2.32 -15.11
N GLY A 185 -5.06 2.43 -16.16
CA GLY A 185 -3.61 2.57 -16.03
C GLY A 185 -3.21 3.76 -15.14
N ALA A 186 -3.89 4.90 -15.25
CA ALA A 186 -3.60 6.06 -14.40
C ALA A 186 -4.01 5.85 -12.93
N ALA A 187 -5.04 5.04 -12.67
CA ALA A 187 -5.46 4.71 -11.30
C ALA A 187 -4.45 3.81 -10.56
N LYS A 188 -3.56 3.13 -11.31
CA LYS A 188 -2.52 2.23 -10.79
C LYS A 188 -1.12 2.87 -10.76
N LEU A 189 -1.01 4.16 -11.05
CA LEU A 189 0.27 4.87 -11.12
C LEU A 189 0.34 6.03 -10.12
N VAL A 190 1.41 6.09 -9.34
CA VAL A 190 1.67 7.20 -8.39
C VAL A 190 3.02 7.86 -8.67
N VAL A 191 3.03 9.19 -8.74
CA VAL A 191 4.27 9.98 -8.83
C VAL A 191 4.53 10.60 -7.45
N PHE A 192 5.68 10.30 -6.86
CA PHE A 192 6.06 10.79 -5.54
C PHE A 192 7.09 11.91 -5.59
N CYS A 193 6.98 12.81 -4.62
CA CYS A 193 8.09 13.61 -4.13
C CYS A 193 8.19 13.33 -2.63
N ASN A 194 9.41 13.10 -2.12
CA ASN A 194 9.64 12.63 -0.75
C ASN A 194 8.94 11.29 -0.44
N ALA A 195 9.00 10.32 -1.36
CA ALA A 195 8.66 8.95 -0.99
C ALA A 195 9.47 8.55 0.27
N PRO A 196 8.84 7.91 1.27
CA PRO A 196 9.58 7.31 2.39
C PRO A 196 10.50 6.18 1.89
N GLU A 197 11.33 5.62 2.77
CA GLU A 197 12.28 4.56 2.39
C GLU A 197 11.58 3.27 1.96
N ASP A 198 10.39 3.03 2.49
CA ASP A 198 9.43 2.00 2.14
C ASP A 198 8.01 2.64 2.07
N ASN A 199 7.07 1.97 1.39
CA ASN A 199 5.67 2.40 1.42
C ASN A 199 4.78 1.18 1.20
N PRO A 200 3.98 0.72 2.18
CA PRO A 200 3.10 -0.44 1.97
C PRO A 200 1.72 -0.07 1.39
N PHE A 201 1.49 1.21 1.03
CA PHE A 201 0.17 1.72 0.64
C PHE A 201 0.02 1.90 -0.87
N MET A 202 -1.02 1.26 -1.43
CA MET A 202 -1.37 1.34 -2.84
C MET A 202 -2.05 2.66 -3.21
N ALA A 203 -1.90 3.15 -4.44
CA ALA A 203 -1.20 2.51 -5.58
C ALA A 203 0.33 2.70 -5.57
N GLY A 204 0.88 3.39 -4.57
CA GLY A 204 2.29 3.75 -4.52
C GLY A 204 3.24 2.72 -3.91
N ALA A 205 2.75 1.53 -3.55
CA ALA A 205 3.48 0.69 -2.60
C ALA A 205 4.78 0.11 -3.18
N PHE A 206 5.82 -0.02 -2.36
CA PHE A 206 7.05 -0.75 -2.64
C PHE A 206 7.72 -1.15 -1.32
N HIS A 207 8.50 -2.24 -1.34
CA HIS A 207 9.26 -2.74 -0.20
C HIS A 207 10.67 -2.14 -0.20
N GLY A 208 11.01 -1.35 0.81
CA GLY A 208 12.30 -0.64 0.86
C GLY A 208 13.49 -1.60 0.92
N PRO A 209 14.68 -1.23 0.39
CA PRO A 209 15.86 -2.08 0.47
C PRO A 209 16.44 -2.21 1.89
N GLY A 210 16.05 -1.32 2.82
CA GLY A 210 16.42 -1.38 4.22
C GLY A 210 15.53 -2.28 5.08
N GLU A 211 14.41 -2.76 4.52
CA GLU A 211 13.44 -3.58 5.23
C GLU A 211 13.88 -5.06 5.30
N PRO A 212 13.31 -5.85 6.25
CA PRO A 212 13.59 -7.28 6.35
C PRO A 212 13.18 -8.05 5.08
N ASP A 213 13.59 -9.33 4.98
CA ASP A 213 13.27 -10.18 3.83
C ASP A 213 11.76 -10.28 3.54
N CYS A 214 10.95 -10.27 4.60
CA CYS A 214 9.50 -10.31 4.52
C CYS A 214 8.90 -9.74 5.81
N GLU A 215 7.83 -8.95 5.71
CA GLU A 215 7.08 -8.42 6.86
C GLU A 215 5.63 -8.08 6.52
N ILE A 216 4.83 -7.73 7.52
CA ILE A 216 3.41 -7.41 7.39
C ILE A 216 3.11 -6.00 7.91
N HIS A 217 2.49 -5.18 7.06
CA HIS A 217 1.97 -3.87 7.41
C HIS A 217 0.44 -3.89 7.40
N VAL A 218 -0.15 -3.04 8.23
CA VAL A 218 -1.61 -2.91 8.34
C VAL A 218 -2.01 -1.46 8.16
N GLY A 219 -2.93 -1.21 7.22
CA GLY A 219 -3.58 0.08 7.06
C GLY A 219 -5.00 0.01 7.61
N VAL A 220 -5.37 0.96 8.45
CA VAL A 220 -6.70 1.05 9.06
C VAL A 220 -7.42 2.28 8.52
N SER A 221 -8.69 2.14 8.13
CA SER A 221 -9.54 3.25 7.74
C SER A 221 -10.16 3.86 9.00
N GLY A 222 -10.02 5.17 9.16
CA GLY A 222 -10.54 5.91 10.31
C GLY A 222 -11.57 7.03 10.08
N PRO A 223 -11.88 7.51 8.85
CA PRO A 223 -12.68 8.72 8.73
C PRO A 223 -14.10 8.63 9.32
N GLY A 224 -14.85 7.57 9.02
CA GLY A 224 -16.19 7.36 9.60
C GLY A 224 -16.21 7.42 11.14
N ALA A 225 -15.26 6.75 11.78
CA ALA A 225 -15.14 6.72 13.24
C ALA A 225 -14.78 8.10 13.85
N VAL A 226 -13.89 8.84 13.19
CA VAL A 226 -13.53 10.20 13.63
C VAL A 226 -14.72 11.14 13.48
N ARG A 227 -15.44 11.07 12.35
CA ARG A 227 -16.64 11.89 12.11
C ARG A 227 -17.73 11.58 13.14
N ALA A 228 -18.01 10.30 13.39
CA ALA A 228 -19.03 9.88 14.34
C ALA A 228 -18.73 10.35 15.77
N ALA A 229 -17.44 10.33 16.16
CA ALA A 229 -17.01 10.88 17.44
C ALA A 229 -17.25 12.40 17.50
N LEU A 230 -16.84 13.15 16.47
CA LEU A 230 -17.00 14.60 16.41
C LEU A 230 -18.48 15.05 16.39
N ALA A 231 -19.35 14.30 15.71
CA ALA A 231 -20.78 14.59 15.66
C ALA A 231 -21.46 14.55 17.04
N ARG A 232 -20.84 13.92 18.04
CA ARG A 232 -21.33 13.86 19.43
C ARG A 232 -20.89 15.07 20.27
N LEU A 233 -19.95 15.89 19.79
CA LEU A 233 -19.54 17.12 20.47
C LEU A 233 -20.54 18.25 20.22
N PRO A 234 -20.72 19.18 21.19
CA PRO A 234 -21.40 20.44 20.95
C PRO A 234 -20.76 21.21 19.78
N LYS A 235 -21.57 21.87 18.96
CA LYS A 235 -21.08 22.62 17.79
C LYS A 235 -20.28 23.88 18.14
N ASP A 236 -20.34 24.30 19.38
CA ASP A 236 -19.55 25.38 19.98
C ASP A 236 -18.40 24.84 20.86
N ALA A 237 -18.07 23.55 20.76
CA ALA A 237 -16.97 22.96 21.51
C ALA A 237 -15.64 23.67 21.22
N PRO A 238 -14.87 24.01 22.27
CA PRO A 238 -13.52 24.55 22.11
C PRO A 238 -12.58 23.62 21.31
N ILE A 239 -11.68 24.21 20.51
CA ILE A 239 -10.78 23.48 19.60
C ILE A 239 -9.85 22.49 20.33
N ASP A 240 -9.49 22.76 21.58
CA ASP A 240 -8.71 21.84 22.42
C ASP A 240 -9.46 20.53 22.70
N GLN A 241 -10.79 20.59 22.88
CA GLN A 241 -11.61 19.39 23.06
C GLN A 241 -11.75 18.59 21.76
N VAL A 242 -11.94 19.30 20.63
CA VAL A 242 -11.96 18.69 19.29
C VAL A 242 -10.65 17.94 19.02
N ALA A 243 -9.51 18.60 19.25
CA ALA A 243 -8.19 18.01 19.06
C ALA A 243 -7.95 16.79 19.97
N GLU A 244 -8.34 16.88 21.24
CA GLU A 244 -8.22 15.76 22.19
C GLU A 244 -9.07 14.57 21.76
N LEU A 245 -10.27 14.80 21.25
CA LEU A 245 -11.14 13.74 20.77
C LEU A 245 -10.54 13.05 19.55
N VAL A 246 -10.10 13.80 18.54
CA VAL A 246 -9.44 13.24 17.35
C VAL A 246 -8.22 12.40 17.74
N LYS A 247 -7.38 12.91 18.66
CA LYS A 247 -6.20 12.19 19.16
C LYS A 247 -6.57 10.87 19.82
N ARG A 248 -7.57 10.85 20.71
CA ARG A 248 -8.03 9.64 21.40
C ARG A 248 -8.64 8.63 20.42
N THR A 249 -9.43 9.09 19.47
CA THR A 249 -10.03 8.23 18.44
C THR A 249 -8.96 7.61 17.55
N ALA A 250 -8.02 8.41 17.04
CA ALA A 250 -6.89 7.93 16.24
C ALA A 250 -6.06 6.88 17.01
N PHE A 251 -5.79 7.11 18.30
CA PHE A 251 -5.10 6.13 19.14
C PHE A 251 -5.84 4.77 19.17
N LYS A 252 -7.15 4.76 19.37
CA LYS A 252 -7.95 3.51 19.39
C LYS A 252 -7.88 2.79 18.05
N ILE A 253 -8.05 3.53 16.96
CA ILE A 253 -7.96 3.00 15.59
C ILE A 253 -6.60 2.33 15.35
N THR A 254 -5.50 3.00 15.72
CA THR A 254 -4.15 2.46 15.60
C THR A 254 -3.96 1.19 16.43
N ARG A 255 -4.54 1.13 17.64
CA ARG A 255 -4.44 -0.07 18.50
C ARG A 255 -5.15 -1.28 17.88
N VAL A 256 -6.22 -1.08 17.13
CA VAL A 256 -6.83 -2.17 16.37
C VAL A 256 -5.94 -2.61 15.22
N GLY A 257 -5.38 -1.68 14.45
CA GLY A 257 -4.41 -2.01 13.40
C GLY A 257 -3.25 -2.83 13.95
N GLN A 258 -2.74 -2.44 15.13
CA GLN A 258 -1.68 -3.16 15.83
C GLN A 258 -2.11 -4.57 16.27
N LEU A 259 -3.35 -4.76 16.73
CA LEU A 259 -3.87 -6.09 17.05
C LEU A 259 -3.83 -6.99 15.82
N VAL A 260 -4.37 -6.53 14.69
CA VAL A 260 -4.40 -7.30 13.44
C VAL A 260 -2.99 -7.58 12.91
N ALA A 261 -2.08 -6.61 13.01
CA ALA A 261 -0.68 -6.80 12.62
C ALA A 261 0.00 -7.91 13.44
N ASN A 262 -0.21 -7.92 14.75
CA ASN A 262 0.34 -8.94 15.65
C ASN A 262 -0.25 -10.34 15.39
N LEU A 263 -1.54 -10.43 15.08
CA LEU A 263 -2.20 -11.69 14.75
C LEU A 263 -1.67 -12.24 13.42
N ALA A 264 -1.64 -11.40 12.38
CA ALA A 264 -1.11 -11.79 11.06
C ALA A 264 0.37 -12.18 11.15
N SER A 265 1.17 -11.44 11.91
CA SER A 265 2.58 -11.74 12.16
C SER A 265 2.78 -13.13 12.77
N ARG A 266 2.00 -13.47 13.81
CA ARG A 266 2.07 -14.79 14.45
C ARG A 266 1.63 -15.92 13.53
N GLU A 267 0.52 -15.75 12.83
CA GLU A 267 -0.06 -16.77 11.96
C GLU A 267 0.84 -17.07 10.75
N LEU A 268 1.44 -16.04 10.18
CA LEU A 268 2.29 -16.13 8.99
C LEU A 268 3.77 -16.40 9.33
N GLY A 269 4.19 -16.17 10.57
CA GLY A 269 5.58 -16.33 11.00
C GLY A 269 6.52 -15.26 10.44
N VAL A 270 6.01 -14.05 10.21
CA VAL A 270 6.74 -12.91 9.65
C VAL A 270 6.62 -11.70 10.58
N PRO A 271 7.63 -10.82 10.70
CA PRO A 271 7.56 -9.63 11.53
C PRO A 271 6.39 -8.72 11.18
N ALA A 272 5.82 -8.07 12.20
CA ALA A 272 4.92 -6.95 12.01
C ALA A 272 5.75 -5.68 11.76
N GLY A 273 5.49 -5.00 10.65
CA GLY A 273 6.04 -3.69 10.33
C GLY A 273 5.14 -2.57 10.84
N ILE A 274 5.02 -1.49 10.05
CA ILE A 274 4.24 -0.31 10.44
C ILE A 274 2.71 -0.51 10.42
N ILE A 275 2.03 0.29 11.23
CA ILE A 275 0.58 0.52 11.17
C ILE A 275 0.36 1.95 10.71
N ASP A 276 -0.50 2.15 9.71
CA ASP A 276 -0.87 3.48 9.24
C ASP A 276 -2.37 3.73 9.33
N LEU A 277 -2.68 5.00 9.54
CA LEU A 277 -4.03 5.54 9.57
C LEU A 277 -4.34 6.09 8.19
N SER A 278 -5.15 5.34 7.45
CA SER A 278 -5.64 5.80 6.16
C SER A 278 -6.79 6.79 6.37
N LEU A 279 -6.60 8.00 5.86
CA LEU A 279 -7.67 8.98 5.68
C LEU A 279 -8.41 8.78 4.33
N ALA A 280 -8.08 7.73 3.58
CA ALA A 280 -8.69 7.50 2.28
C ALA A 280 -10.19 7.22 2.47
N PRO A 281 -11.08 8.05 1.87
CA PRO A 281 -12.51 7.84 1.99
C PRO A 281 -12.92 6.56 1.27
N THR A 282 -14.04 5.97 1.70
CA THR A 282 -14.74 4.97 0.89
C THR A 282 -15.89 5.61 0.12
N PRO A 283 -16.48 4.91 -0.86
CA PRO A 283 -17.73 5.35 -1.48
C PRO A 283 -18.92 5.36 -0.50
N ALA A 284 -18.77 4.87 0.72
CA ALA A 284 -19.84 4.84 1.71
C ALA A 284 -20.17 6.25 2.19
N VAL A 285 -21.47 6.56 2.26
CA VAL A 285 -21.95 7.85 2.74
C VAL A 285 -21.51 8.07 4.18
N GLY A 286 -20.85 9.19 4.45
CA GLY A 286 -20.37 9.55 5.78
C GLY A 286 -18.95 9.11 6.11
N ASP A 287 -18.26 8.41 5.21
CA ASP A 287 -16.86 8.02 5.33
C ASP A 287 -15.97 8.95 4.48
N SER A 288 -15.92 10.22 4.88
CA SER A 288 -15.26 11.30 4.14
C SER A 288 -14.51 12.26 5.06
N VAL A 289 -13.29 12.62 4.66
CA VAL A 289 -12.50 13.67 5.32
C VAL A 289 -13.20 15.03 5.24
N ALA A 290 -13.90 15.32 4.15
CA ALA A 290 -14.64 16.58 4.04
C ALA A 290 -15.73 16.69 5.10
N ASN A 291 -16.46 15.59 5.35
CA ASN A 291 -17.48 15.60 6.41
C ASN A 291 -16.87 15.69 7.80
N ILE A 292 -15.67 15.15 8.04
CA ILE A 292 -14.96 15.39 9.31
C ILE A 292 -14.74 16.89 9.52
N LEU A 293 -14.26 17.60 8.49
CA LEU A 293 -13.99 19.03 8.57
C LEU A 293 -15.26 19.86 8.75
N GLU A 294 -16.38 19.44 8.16
CA GLU A 294 -17.69 20.08 8.35
C GLU A 294 -18.28 19.84 9.75
N GLU A 295 -17.87 18.76 10.43
CA GLU A 295 -18.34 18.47 11.80
C GLU A 295 -17.57 19.25 12.88
N MET A 296 -16.33 19.67 12.58
CA MET A 296 -15.47 20.50 13.44
C MET A 296 -15.93 21.95 13.50
#